data_AF-A0A839F3V5-F1
#
_entry.id   AF-A0A839F3V5-F1
#
_cell.length_a   1.000
_cell.length_b   1.000
_cell.length_c   1.000
_cell.angle_alpha   90.00
_cell.angle_beta   90.00
_cell.angle_gamma   90.00
#
_symmetry.space_group_name_H-M   'P 1'
#
loop_
_entity.id
_entity.type
_entity.pdbx_description
1 polymer ?
#
loop_
_entity_poly.entity_id
_entity_poly.type
_entity_poly.pdbx_seq_one_letter_code
_entity_poly.pdbx_strand_id
1 'polypeptide(L)'
;MTRSHALLRTALLASGGLLAADVFATDWPQWGFEPAHSANNTAETAVSAANVAQLEQKYAVTLTGRVNAAPVFAQGISTAGGAKDLLFVTAQTGRISALDAADGSVVWSMTTTGGHTPIESSPAIDPDRQYVYSYGADGKVHKYAIGSGTEVTSGGWPQTITLKPGVEKGASALATAVSGGVARLYAVTNGYVGDGGDYQGHLVTIDLATGTSRVFNSMCSTTTTLIPSNGCNSPQSGIWGRPGAVYDAGTDRVYITTANGEFNANTGGHNWGDSVLALHPDGTGAGAGLPLDSHTPTNYDQLDGSDIDLGSASLSILPAPAGSTVAHIGVQTGKDSMLHLIDLDDMSGTGAPGGVGGEIEVIDVPISEFWMKTQSIVWVDTHGDGAAWVYVGNGNGISGLKLTLTASNVPHLQPTWQQNSDSTSAIVANDVLYHAGSCASGTCMLARNPKTGAVLWTSPAIGSLKWGSPILVDGALYMINYASSAKLYKFALPAPVDIIFANGFDG
;
A
#
# COMPACT_ATOMS: atom_id res chain seq x y z
N MET A 1 -45.52 -56.02 24.14
CA MET A 1 -45.13 -54.90 23.26
C MET A 1 -44.17 -54.06 24.09
N THR A 2 -42.87 -53.95 23.85
CA THR A 2 -42.14 -53.61 22.63
C THR A 2 -40.70 -54.12 22.72
N ARG A 3 -40.10 -54.42 21.56
CA ARG A 3 -38.73 -54.91 21.39
C ARG A 3 -37.72 -53.79 21.66
N SER A 4 -36.60 -54.12 22.32
CA SER A 4 -35.40 -53.27 22.35
C SER A 4 -34.33 -53.92 21.45
N HIS A 5 -33.81 -53.17 20.49
CA HIS A 5 -32.68 -53.55 19.63
C HIS A 5 -31.57 -52.53 19.88
N ALA A 6 -30.45 -52.97 20.45
CA ALA A 6 -29.22 -52.20 20.51
C ALA A 6 -28.18 -52.90 19.62
N LEU A 7 -27.84 -52.25 18.51
CA LEU A 7 -26.84 -52.68 17.55
C LEU A 7 -25.43 -52.32 18.04
N LEU A 8 -24.52 -53.29 17.87
CA LEU A 8 -23.06 -53.19 17.94
C LEU A 8 -22.53 -51.98 17.13
N ARG A 9 -21.65 -51.18 17.72
CA ARG A 9 -20.78 -50.25 16.98
C ARG A 9 -19.40 -50.87 16.82
N THR A 10 -19.07 -51.22 15.59
CA THR A 10 -17.73 -51.62 15.14
C THR A 10 -16.87 -50.37 15.02
N ALA A 11 -15.72 -50.32 15.69
CA ALA A 11 -14.73 -49.26 15.53
C ALA A 11 -13.85 -49.57 14.31
N LEU A 12 -13.80 -48.65 13.35
CA LEU A 12 -12.87 -48.69 12.23
C LEU A 12 -11.81 -47.61 12.48
N LEU A 13 -10.57 -48.04 12.75
CA LEU A 13 -9.40 -47.16 12.76
C LEU A 13 -9.04 -46.82 11.31
N ALA A 14 -9.32 -45.59 10.90
CA ALA A 14 -8.75 -45.02 9.68
C ALA A 14 -7.47 -44.26 10.05
N SER A 15 -6.32 -44.88 9.78
CA SER A 15 -5.01 -44.23 9.79
C SER A 15 -4.91 -43.32 8.56
N GLY A 16 -5.33 -42.06 8.72
CA GLY A 16 -5.09 -41.00 7.74
C GLY A 16 -3.65 -40.51 7.88
N GLY A 17 -2.84 -40.71 6.84
CA GLY A 17 -1.57 -40.02 6.71
C GLY A 17 -1.84 -38.52 6.60
N LEU A 18 -1.24 -37.73 7.49
CA LEU A 18 -1.12 -36.29 7.25
C LEU A 18 -0.21 -36.13 6.04
N LEU A 19 -0.81 -35.79 4.89
CA LEU A 19 -0.09 -34.99 3.91
C LEU A 19 0.22 -33.68 4.64
N ALA A 20 1.49 -33.44 4.95
CA ALA A 20 1.95 -32.10 5.22
C ALA A 20 1.66 -31.32 3.93
N ALA A 21 0.59 -30.51 3.96
CA ALA A 21 0.49 -29.44 3.00
C ALA A 21 1.70 -28.55 3.27
N ASP A 22 2.62 -28.47 2.33
CA ASP A 22 3.60 -27.41 2.36
C ASP A 22 2.80 -26.10 2.41
N VAL A 23 2.84 -25.41 3.54
CA VAL A 23 2.22 -24.11 3.74
C VAL A 23 3.11 -23.09 3.02
N PHE A 24 3.04 -23.06 1.69
CA PHE A 24 3.59 -21.97 0.90
C PHE A 24 2.58 -20.82 0.86
N ALA A 25 3.12 -19.60 0.94
CA ALA A 25 2.57 -18.46 1.64
C ALA A 25 1.72 -17.51 0.77
N THR A 26 0.87 -16.74 1.47
CA THR A 26 -0.12 -15.72 1.05
C THR A 26 0.25 -14.82 -0.14
N ASP A 27 -0.75 -14.46 -0.95
CA ASP A 27 -0.70 -13.45 -2.01
C ASP A 27 -0.20 -12.06 -1.50
N TRP A 28 0.27 -11.19 -2.40
CA TRP A 28 0.49 -9.76 -2.11
C TRP A 28 -0.51 -8.93 -2.95
N PRO A 29 -1.78 -8.81 -2.52
CA PRO A 29 -2.87 -8.39 -3.40
C PRO A 29 -2.87 -6.91 -3.77
N GLN A 30 -2.23 -6.04 -2.99
CA GLN A 30 -2.23 -4.60 -3.20
C GLN A 30 -0.97 -3.97 -2.62
N TRP A 31 -0.74 -2.68 -2.88
CA TRP A 31 0.38 -1.95 -2.28
C TRP A 31 0.38 -2.17 -0.76
N GLY A 32 1.54 -2.38 -0.11
CA GLY A 32 1.58 -2.51 1.35
C GLY A 32 0.91 -3.76 1.94
N PHE A 33 0.74 -4.83 1.16
CA PHE A 33 0.30 -6.18 1.56
C PHE A 33 -1.19 -6.31 1.92
N GLU A 34 -1.72 -5.46 2.81
CA GLU A 34 -3.11 -5.54 3.30
C GLU A 34 -3.84 -4.18 3.26
N PRO A 35 -5.16 -4.11 3.61
CA PRO A 35 -5.94 -2.85 3.56
C PRO A 35 -5.44 -1.70 4.43
N ALA A 36 -4.75 -2.00 5.52
CA ALA A 36 -4.10 -1.01 6.38
C ALA A 36 -2.74 -0.55 5.84
N HIS A 37 -2.23 -1.21 4.80
CA HIS A 37 -1.00 -0.86 4.09
C HIS A 37 0.25 -0.75 4.99
N SER A 38 0.37 -1.58 6.03
CA SER A 38 1.54 -1.60 6.93
C SER A 38 2.83 -1.99 6.22
N ALA A 39 2.73 -2.65 5.05
CA ALA A 39 3.83 -3.21 4.30
C ALA A 39 4.63 -4.25 5.09
N ASN A 40 3.97 -4.95 6.00
CA ASN A 40 4.52 -6.03 6.81
C ASN A 40 3.91 -7.38 6.42
N ASN A 41 4.63 -8.15 5.60
CA ASN A 41 4.25 -9.51 5.26
C ASN A 41 4.62 -10.48 6.40
N THR A 42 3.66 -10.71 7.28
CA THR A 42 3.75 -11.66 8.39
C THR A 42 3.57 -13.12 7.98
N ALA A 43 3.17 -13.39 6.74
CA ALA A 43 3.00 -14.74 6.20
C ALA A 43 4.27 -15.31 5.57
N GLU A 44 5.27 -14.48 5.27
CA GLU A 44 6.57 -14.91 4.76
C GLU A 44 7.29 -15.77 5.81
N THR A 45 7.83 -16.91 5.38
CA THR A 45 8.59 -17.83 6.26
C THR A 45 9.86 -18.38 5.63
N ALA A 46 10.00 -18.31 4.31
CA ALA A 46 11.12 -18.89 3.57
C ALA A 46 12.38 -18.02 3.68
N VAL A 47 12.26 -16.70 3.54
CA VAL A 47 13.38 -15.77 3.72
C VAL A 47 13.33 -15.18 5.12
N SER A 48 14.42 -15.25 5.86
CA SER A 48 14.55 -14.77 7.25
C SER A 48 15.93 -14.17 7.50
N ALA A 49 16.15 -13.59 8.68
CA ALA A 49 17.48 -13.11 9.08
C ALA A 49 18.58 -14.20 9.02
N ALA A 50 18.21 -15.49 9.14
CA ALA A 50 19.16 -16.60 9.12
C ALA A 50 19.71 -16.92 7.71
N ASN A 51 18.97 -16.59 6.65
CA ASN A 51 19.32 -16.98 5.28
C ASN A 51 19.29 -15.82 4.27
N VAL A 52 18.84 -14.61 4.65
CA VAL A 52 18.75 -13.45 3.74
C VAL A 52 20.08 -13.10 3.06
N ALA A 53 21.20 -13.37 3.71
CA ALA A 53 22.54 -13.18 3.13
C ALA A 53 22.82 -14.07 1.89
N GLN A 54 22.01 -15.11 1.67
CA GLN A 54 22.13 -16.05 0.55
C GLN A 54 21.28 -15.65 -0.66
N LEU A 55 20.45 -14.59 -0.57
CA LEU A 55 19.64 -14.14 -1.70
C LEU A 55 20.52 -13.82 -2.91
N GLU A 56 20.14 -14.38 -4.05
CA GLU A 56 20.80 -14.14 -5.33
C GLU A 56 19.81 -13.59 -6.36
N GLN A 57 20.32 -12.78 -7.30
CA GLN A 57 19.50 -12.29 -8.41
C GLN A 57 19.18 -13.45 -9.34
N LYS A 58 17.89 -13.77 -9.48
CA LYS A 58 17.40 -14.83 -10.38
C LYS A 58 17.23 -14.33 -11.80
N TYR A 59 16.62 -13.15 -11.94
CA TYR A 59 16.45 -12.52 -13.24
C TYR A 59 16.33 -10.99 -13.10
N ALA A 60 16.52 -10.32 -14.23
CA ALA A 60 16.22 -8.92 -14.44
C ALA A 60 15.62 -8.74 -15.84
N VAL A 61 14.29 -8.77 -15.95
CA VAL A 61 13.57 -8.76 -17.23
C VAL A 61 13.11 -7.36 -17.59
N THR A 62 13.20 -7.00 -18.87
CA THR A 62 12.77 -5.68 -19.35
C THR A 62 11.26 -5.63 -19.49
N LEU A 63 10.63 -4.62 -18.89
CA LEU A 63 9.22 -4.30 -19.01
C LEU A 63 8.97 -3.37 -20.20
N THR A 64 7.74 -3.41 -20.71
CA THR A 64 7.30 -2.48 -21.75
C THR A 64 6.78 -1.20 -21.10
N GLY A 65 7.51 -0.10 -21.31
CA GLY A 65 7.18 1.21 -20.77
C GLY A 65 7.83 1.50 -19.42
N ARG A 66 7.70 2.74 -18.97
CA ARG A 66 8.22 3.19 -17.68
C ARG A 66 7.24 2.83 -16.56
N VAL A 67 7.77 2.39 -15.42
CA VAL A 67 6.96 1.92 -14.27
C VAL A 67 7.42 2.60 -12.99
N ASN A 68 6.47 3.15 -12.21
CA ASN A 68 6.67 3.61 -10.82
C ASN A 68 5.78 2.85 -9.82
N ALA A 69 4.79 2.11 -10.32
CA ALA A 69 3.93 1.24 -9.54
C ALA A 69 4.73 0.14 -8.83
N ALA A 70 4.29 -0.23 -7.63
CA ALA A 70 4.72 -1.49 -7.02
C ALA A 70 3.95 -2.64 -7.70
N PRO A 71 4.58 -3.81 -7.91
CA PRO A 71 3.86 -4.98 -8.37
C PRO A 71 2.96 -5.54 -7.26
N VAL A 72 1.93 -6.28 -7.66
CA VAL A 72 1.12 -7.14 -6.78
C VAL A 72 1.25 -8.60 -7.25
N PHE A 73 1.05 -9.55 -6.35
CA PHE A 73 1.34 -10.97 -6.60
C PHE A 73 0.14 -11.85 -6.22
N ALA A 74 -0.14 -12.86 -7.05
CA ALA A 74 -1.03 -13.96 -6.69
C ALA A 74 -0.49 -15.32 -7.13
N GLN A 75 -0.58 -16.30 -6.22
CA GLN A 75 -0.06 -17.65 -6.42
C GLN A 75 -1.10 -18.59 -7.07
N GLY A 76 -0.65 -19.56 -7.87
CA GLY A 76 -1.47 -20.68 -8.34
C GLY A 76 -2.64 -20.28 -9.24
N ILE A 77 -2.50 -19.18 -9.99
CA ILE A 77 -3.53 -18.68 -10.89
C ILE A 77 -3.62 -19.56 -12.13
N SER A 78 -4.84 -20.00 -12.45
CA SER A 78 -5.10 -20.78 -13.67
C SER A 78 -4.97 -19.90 -14.91
N THR A 79 -4.07 -20.26 -15.82
CA THR A 79 -3.86 -19.60 -17.11
C THR A 79 -4.03 -20.60 -18.26
N ALA A 80 -4.06 -20.12 -19.50
CA ALA A 80 -4.03 -20.99 -20.68
C ALA A 80 -2.77 -21.90 -20.74
N GLY A 81 -1.68 -21.48 -20.07
CA GLY A 81 -0.44 -22.24 -19.97
C GLY A 81 -0.31 -23.09 -18.70
N GLY A 82 -1.41 -23.34 -17.98
CA GLY A 82 -1.42 -24.02 -16.69
C GLY A 82 -1.43 -23.07 -15.49
N ALA A 83 -1.35 -23.63 -14.28
CA ALA A 83 -1.24 -22.84 -13.06
C ALA A 83 0.10 -22.09 -13.02
N LYS A 84 0.05 -20.80 -12.71
CA LYS A 84 1.22 -19.90 -12.61
C LYS A 84 1.07 -18.96 -11.43
N ASP A 85 2.21 -18.58 -10.88
CA ASP A 85 2.27 -17.47 -9.93
C ASP A 85 2.48 -16.19 -10.74
N LEU A 86 1.62 -15.20 -10.52
CA LEU A 86 1.55 -14.02 -11.38
C LEU A 86 1.88 -12.75 -10.61
N LEU A 87 2.73 -11.93 -11.22
CA LEU A 87 2.97 -10.54 -10.85
C LEU A 87 2.17 -9.63 -11.77
N PHE A 88 1.48 -8.62 -11.22
CA PHE A 88 0.77 -7.62 -12.00
C PHE A 88 1.37 -6.24 -11.77
N VAL A 89 1.56 -5.48 -12.86
CA VAL A 89 2.11 -4.13 -12.79
C VAL A 89 1.58 -3.21 -13.88
N THR A 90 1.34 -1.95 -13.51
CA THR A 90 0.86 -0.90 -14.41
C THR A 90 2.00 0.04 -14.81
N ALA A 91 2.23 0.19 -16.11
CA ALA A 91 3.15 1.17 -16.67
C ALA A 91 2.50 2.54 -16.85
N GLN A 92 3.32 3.59 -16.95
CA GLN A 92 2.89 4.99 -17.07
C GLN A 92 1.97 5.29 -18.24
N THR A 93 1.94 4.41 -19.25
CA THR A 93 1.05 4.50 -20.40
C THR A 93 -0.35 3.93 -20.17
N GLY A 94 -0.69 3.50 -18.95
CA GLY A 94 -1.93 2.76 -18.67
C GLY A 94 -1.89 1.30 -19.18
N ARG A 95 -0.69 0.73 -19.31
CA ARG A 95 -0.50 -0.68 -19.71
C ARG A 95 -0.36 -1.55 -18.48
N ILE A 96 -1.31 -2.44 -18.24
CA ILE A 96 -1.21 -3.51 -17.23
C ILE A 96 -0.57 -4.74 -17.86
N SER A 97 0.38 -5.36 -17.16
CA SER A 97 1.01 -6.62 -17.58
C SER A 97 0.94 -7.64 -16.44
N ALA A 98 0.56 -8.87 -16.77
CA ALA A 98 0.75 -10.04 -15.91
C ALA A 98 2.00 -10.79 -16.34
N LEU A 99 2.90 -11.02 -15.40
CA LEU A 99 4.17 -11.71 -15.62
C LEU A 99 4.21 -12.99 -14.79
N ASP A 100 4.76 -14.06 -15.37
CA ASP A 100 5.07 -15.27 -14.63
C ASP A 100 6.18 -14.98 -13.62
N ALA A 101 5.94 -15.25 -12.34
CA ALA A 101 6.89 -14.98 -11.27
C ALA A 101 8.11 -15.93 -11.29
N ALA A 102 8.05 -17.02 -12.06
CA ALA A 102 9.16 -17.97 -12.20
C ALA A 102 10.30 -17.40 -13.06
N ASP A 103 9.97 -16.77 -14.20
CA ASP A 103 10.95 -16.32 -15.20
C ASP A 103 10.79 -14.86 -15.66
N GLY A 104 9.73 -14.18 -15.21
CA GLY A 104 9.42 -12.81 -15.59
C GLY A 104 8.85 -12.67 -17.01
N SER A 105 8.45 -13.76 -17.67
CA SER A 105 7.82 -13.71 -18.98
C SER A 105 6.40 -13.13 -18.90
N VAL A 106 5.99 -12.37 -19.92
CA VAL A 106 4.63 -11.81 -19.96
C VAL A 106 3.64 -12.91 -20.32
N VAL A 107 2.67 -13.15 -19.44
CA VAL A 107 1.56 -14.09 -19.69
C VAL A 107 0.46 -13.41 -20.49
N TRP A 108 0.09 -12.18 -20.10
CA TRP A 108 -0.85 -11.35 -20.83
C TRP A 108 -0.59 -9.86 -20.53
N SER A 109 -1.10 -8.97 -21.38
CA SER A 109 -1.04 -7.52 -21.14
C SER A 109 -2.20 -6.81 -21.83
N MET A 110 -2.69 -5.73 -21.22
CA MET A 110 -3.69 -4.84 -21.81
C MET A 110 -3.20 -3.39 -21.75
N THR A 111 -3.57 -2.59 -22.75
CA THR A 111 -3.24 -1.15 -22.80
C THR A 111 -4.50 -0.36 -23.05
N THR A 112 -4.79 0.59 -22.16
CA THR A 112 -5.91 1.52 -22.32
C THR A 112 -5.57 2.64 -23.30
N THR A 113 -6.57 3.15 -24.02
CA THR A 113 -6.45 4.37 -24.85
C THR A 113 -6.78 5.62 -24.03
N GLY A 114 -6.53 6.83 -24.54
CA GLY A 114 -6.88 8.10 -23.85
C GLY A 114 -5.70 9.06 -23.80
N GLY A 115 -4.49 8.52 -23.59
CA GLY A 115 -3.24 9.27 -23.72
C GLY A 115 -2.87 10.13 -22.51
N HIS A 116 -3.53 9.95 -21.38
CA HIS A 116 -3.29 10.73 -20.17
C HIS A 116 -2.28 10.00 -19.30
N THR A 117 -1.07 10.55 -19.22
CA THR A 117 0.12 9.87 -18.71
C THR A 117 1.09 10.88 -18.07
N PRO A 118 1.67 10.62 -16.89
CA PRO A 118 1.95 9.27 -16.42
C PRO A 118 0.90 8.74 -15.44
N ILE A 119 0.51 7.47 -15.61
CA ILE A 119 -0.14 6.68 -14.58
C ILE A 119 0.92 6.12 -13.64
N GLU A 120 0.77 6.31 -12.33
CA GLU A 120 1.73 5.75 -11.36
C GLU A 120 1.07 4.80 -10.35
N SER A 121 -0.26 4.66 -10.43
CA SER A 121 -1.06 3.76 -9.64
C SER A 121 -0.57 2.32 -9.74
N SER A 122 -0.39 1.70 -8.57
CA SER A 122 -0.25 0.25 -8.48
C SER A 122 -1.62 -0.42 -8.69
N PRO A 123 -1.68 -1.59 -9.35
CA PRO A 123 -2.90 -2.38 -9.46
C PRO A 123 -3.29 -2.99 -8.11
N ALA A 124 -4.51 -3.53 -8.04
CA ALA A 124 -5.00 -4.30 -6.90
C ALA A 124 -5.69 -5.59 -7.35
N ILE A 125 -5.50 -6.68 -6.62
CA ILE A 125 -6.15 -7.97 -6.84
C ILE A 125 -7.48 -8.00 -6.08
N ASP A 126 -8.51 -8.55 -6.71
CA ASP A 126 -9.83 -8.74 -6.11
C ASP A 126 -9.73 -9.67 -4.88
N PRO A 127 -10.41 -9.40 -3.75
CA PRO A 127 -10.40 -10.29 -2.59
C PRO A 127 -10.81 -11.75 -2.88
N ASP A 128 -11.62 -11.99 -3.91
CA ASP A 128 -12.00 -13.35 -4.36
C ASP A 128 -11.02 -13.98 -5.36
N ARG A 129 -9.94 -13.25 -5.69
CA ARG A 129 -8.84 -13.64 -6.57
C ARG A 129 -9.29 -13.93 -8.02
N GLN A 130 -10.45 -13.47 -8.44
CA GLN A 130 -10.93 -13.69 -9.81
C GLN A 130 -10.44 -12.61 -10.78
N TYR A 131 -10.10 -11.42 -10.26
CA TYR A 131 -9.80 -10.26 -11.09
C TYR A 131 -8.60 -9.46 -10.57
N VAL A 132 -8.06 -8.63 -11.46
CA VAL A 132 -7.11 -7.56 -11.13
C VAL A 132 -7.63 -6.24 -11.68
N TYR A 133 -7.51 -5.19 -10.88
CA TYR A 133 -7.92 -3.83 -11.17
C TYR A 133 -6.70 -2.98 -11.55
N SER A 134 -6.83 -2.16 -12.60
CA SER A 134 -5.78 -1.22 -13.02
C SER A 134 -6.36 0.11 -13.47
N TYR A 135 -5.70 1.19 -13.10
CA TYR A 135 -6.00 2.54 -13.60
C TYR A 135 -5.58 2.67 -15.07
N GLY A 136 -6.43 3.31 -15.87
CA GLY A 136 -6.28 3.53 -17.31
C GLY A 136 -5.93 4.97 -17.69
N ALA A 137 -5.35 5.14 -18.87
CA ALA A 137 -4.99 6.42 -19.46
C ALA A 137 -6.21 7.23 -20.01
N ASP A 138 -7.43 6.73 -19.80
CA ASP A 138 -8.72 7.35 -20.10
C ASP A 138 -9.45 7.90 -18.86
N GLY A 139 -8.83 7.85 -17.68
CA GLY A 139 -9.45 8.32 -16.43
C GLY A 139 -10.39 7.30 -15.78
N LYS A 140 -10.26 6.02 -16.14
CA LYS A 140 -11.07 4.93 -15.61
C LYS A 140 -10.25 3.90 -14.87
N VAL A 141 -10.91 3.07 -14.08
CA VAL A 141 -10.36 1.81 -13.57
C VAL A 141 -10.99 0.65 -14.31
N HIS A 142 -10.14 -0.25 -14.78
CA HIS A 142 -10.50 -1.41 -15.56
C HIS A 142 -10.38 -2.69 -14.72
N LYS A 143 -11.24 -3.65 -14.99
CA LYS A 143 -11.31 -4.95 -14.32
C LYS A 143 -10.97 -6.05 -15.33
N TYR A 144 -9.94 -6.83 -15.05
CA TYR A 144 -9.46 -7.90 -15.93
C TYR A 144 -9.50 -9.24 -15.21
N ALA A 145 -9.93 -10.31 -15.90
CA ALA A 145 -9.83 -11.67 -15.38
C ALA A 145 -8.37 -12.02 -15.10
N ILE A 146 -8.07 -12.46 -13.89
CA ILE A 146 -6.71 -12.52 -13.36
C ILE A 146 -5.76 -13.40 -14.20
N GLY A 147 -6.27 -14.51 -14.75
CA GLY A 147 -5.45 -15.50 -15.48
C GLY A 147 -5.34 -15.28 -16.99
N SER A 148 -6.24 -14.50 -17.58
CA SER A 148 -6.30 -14.32 -19.05
C SER A 148 -6.16 -12.86 -19.51
N GLY A 149 -6.35 -11.90 -18.59
CA GLY A 149 -6.40 -10.48 -18.92
C GLY A 149 -7.68 -10.07 -19.64
N THR A 150 -8.67 -10.96 -19.79
CA THR A 150 -9.93 -10.62 -20.46
C THR A 150 -10.64 -9.50 -19.69
N GLU A 151 -10.92 -8.39 -20.36
CA GLU A 151 -11.56 -7.23 -19.75
C GLU A 151 -13.05 -7.47 -19.51
N VAL A 152 -13.53 -7.07 -18.33
CA VAL A 152 -14.94 -7.01 -18.01
C VAL A 152 -15.52 -5.69 -18.53
N THR A 153 -16.50 -5.77 -19.42
CA THR A 153 -17.16 -4.61 -20.07
C THR A 153 -18.65 -4.50 -19.74
N SER A 154 -19.09 -5.20 -18.70
CA SER A 154 -20.47 -5.22 -18.22
C SER A 154 -20.53 -4.84 -16.74
N GLY A 155 -21.73 -4.63 -16.18
CA GLY A 155 -21.88 -4.31 -14.75
C GLY A 155 -21.25 -2.98 -14.34
N GLY A 156 -21.24 -1.99 -15.24
CA GLY A 156 -20.66 -0.66 -15.00
C GLY A 156 -19.16 -0.55 -15.29
N TRP A 157 -18.50 -1.64 -15.71
CA TRP A 157 -17.07 -1.62 -16.05
C TRP A 157 -16.79 -1.22 -17.52
N PRO A 158 -15.67 -0.51 -17.79
CA PRO A 158 -14.75 0.10 -16.81
C PRO A 158 -15.39 1.29 -16.06
N GLN A 159 -14.98 1.48 -14.80
CA GLN A 159 -15.56 2.47 -13.89
C GLN A 159 -14.89 3.83 -14.08
N THR A 160 -15.68 4.88 -14.30
CA THR A 160 -15.18 6.26 -14.43
C THR A 160 -14.71 6.77 -13.07
N ILE A 161 -13.43 7.13 -12.98
CA ILE A 161 -12.87 7.71 -11.76
C ILE A 161 -12.83 9.23 -11.83
N THR A 162 -12.60 9.81 -13.02
CA THR A 162 -12.49 11.25 -13.19
C THR A 162 -13.20 11.72 -14.46
N LEU A 163 -13.77 12.93 -14.41
CA LEU A 163 -14.28 13.65 -15.58
C LEU A 163 -13.27 14.67 -16.14
N LYS A 164 -12.11 14.81 -15.48
CA LYS A 164 -11.04 15.76 -15.82
C LYS A 164 -9.72 15.04 -16.09
N PRO A 165 -9.71 13.99 -16.92
CA PRO A 165 -8.59 13.05 -16.94
C PRO A 165 -7.32 13.69 -17.56
N GLY A 166 -7.43 14.86 -18.20
CA GLY A 166 -6.29 15.67 -18.66
C GLY A 166 -5.56 16.50 -17.58
N VAL A 167 -6.16 16.67 -16.39
CA VAL A 167 -5.54 17.38 -15.25
C VAL A 167 -5.54 16.55 -13.96
N GLU A 168 -6.35 15.50 -13.87
CA GLU A 168 -6.36 14.54 -12.77
C GLU A 168 -5.68 13.24 -13.20
N LYS A 169 -4.71 12.76 -12.40
CA LYS A 169 -4.00 11.49 -12.63
C LYS A 169 -4.30 10.48 -11.51
N GLY A 170 -4.23 9.19 -11.84
CA GLY A 170 -4.16 8.10 -10.87
C GLY A 170 -2.71 7.82 -10.49
N ALA A 171 -2.20 8.47 -9.44
CA ALA A 171 -0.83 8.26 -8.96
C ALA A 171 -0.73 7.29 -7.78
N SER A 172 -1.65 7.38 -6.83
CA SER A 172 -1.73 6.45 -5.69
C SER A 172 -2.18 5.07 -6.12
N ALA A 173 -1.84 4.05 -5.34
CA ALA A 173 -2.30 2.69 -5.58
C ALA A 173 -3.84 2.58 -5.53
N LEU A 174 -4.37 1.61 -6.27
CA LEU A 174 -5.70 1.11 -5.99
C LEU A 174 -5.66 0.28 -4.71
N ALA A 175 -6.72 0.37 -3.91
CA ALA A 175 -6.84 -0.37 -2.65
C ALA A 175 -8.18 -1.10 -2.60
N THR A 176 -8.21 -2.26 -1.96
CA THR A 176 -9.42 -3.02 -1.69
C THR A 176 -9.56 -3.29 -0.21
N ALA A 177 -10.81 -3.40 0.25
CA ALA A 177 -11.12 -3.86 1.60
C ALA A 177 -12.48 -4.57 1.63
N VAL A 178 -12.66 -5.40 2.66
CA VAL A 178 -13.95 -6.04 2.95
C VAL A 178 -14.42 -5.54 4.32
N SER A 179 -15.56 -4.86 4.34
CA SER A 179 -16.21 -4.40 5.59
C SER A 179 -17.68 -4.76 5.54
N GLY A 180 -18.20 -5.32 6.64
CA GLY A 180 -19.59 -5.78 6.73
C GLY A 180 -19.97 -6.85 5.70
N GLY A 181 -18.99 -7.64 5.23
CA GLY A 181 -19.17 -8.64 4.16
C GLY A 181 -19.24 -8.06 2.75
N VAL A 182 -19.01 -6.76 2.58
CA VAL A 182 -19.02 -6.08 1.27
C VAL A 182 -17.59 -5.73 0.86
N ALA A 183 -17.15 -6.28 -0.27
CA ALA A 183 -15.87 -5.97 -0.88
C ALA A 183 -15.96 -4.67 -1.69
N ARG A 184 -15.00 -3.77 -1.48
CA ARG A 184 -14.95 -2.45 -2.11
C ARG A 184 -13.58 -2.20 -2.71
N LEU A 185 -13.57 -1.40 -3.76
CA LEU A 185 -12.37 -0.85 -4.39
C LEU A 185 -12.35 0.67 -4.21
N TYR A 186 -11.20 1.19 -3.84
CA TYR A 186 -10.93 2.60 -3.64
C TYR A 186 -9.97 3.10 -4.71
N ALA A 187 -10.34 4.19 -5.36
CA ALA A 187 -9.50 4.90 -6.31
C ALA A 187 -9.49 6.39 -5.93
N VAL A 188 -8.30 6.99 -5.90
CA VAL A 188 -8.14 8.40 -5.56
C VAL A 188 -7.43 9.14 -6.70
N THR A 189 -7.62 10.45 -6.74
CA THR A 189 -7.07 11.33 -7.76
C THR A 189 -6.17 12.41 -7.16
N ASN A 190 -5.28 12.91 -8.00
CA ASN A 190 -4.45 14.07 -7.70
C ASN A 190 -4.06 14.81 -8.98
N GLY A 191 -3.32 15.91 -8.84
CA GLY A 191 -2.91 16.76 -9.95
C GLY A 191 -1.95 16.08 -10.92
N TYR A 192 -2.11 16.35 -12.20
CA TYR A 192 -1.17 15.98 -13.25
C TYR A 192 0.19 16.67 -13.03
N VAL A 193 1.25 16.22 -13.72
CA VAL A 193 2.62 16.75 -13.52
C VAL A 193 2.66 18.28 -13.61
N GLY A 194 2.90 18.95 -12.48
CA GLY A 194 3.05 20.41 -12.36
C GLY A 194 1.92 21.17 -11.66
N ASP A 195 1.03 20.48 -10.92
CA ASP A 195 -0.01 21.07 -10.05
C ASP A 195 -0.84 22.18 -10.71
N GLY A 196 -1.09 22.03 -12.01
CA GLY A 196 -1.76 23.03 -12.83
C GLY A 196 -3.21 22.67 -13.14
N GLY A 197 -4.02 23.72 -13.37
CA GLY A 197 -5.39 23.59 -13.85
C GLY A 197 -6.41 23.37 -12.73
N ASP A 198 -7.54 22.76 -13.10
CA ASP A 198 -8.73 22.61 -12.27
C ASP A 198 -8.88 21.15 -11.77
N TYR A 199 -7.78 20.54 -11.32
CA TYR A 199 -7.84 19.20 -10.72
C TYR A 199 -8.42 19.28 -9.31
N GLN A 200 -9.09 18.22 -8.85
CA GLN A 200 -9.47 18.06 -7.44
C GLN A 200 -9.11 16.65 -6.95
N GLY A 201 -8.58 16.58 -5.73
CA GLY A 201 -8.54 15.30 -5.04
C GLY A 201 -9.94 14.81 -4.70
N HIS A 202 -10.18 13.53 -4.92
CA HIS A 202 -11.39 12.87 -4.50
C HIS A 202 -11.17 11.37 -4.36
N LEU A 203 -12.02 10.74 -3.56
CA LEU A 203 -12.13 9.29 -3.43
C LEU A 203 -13.35 8.80 -4.20
N VAL A 204 -13.15 7.82 -5.08
CA VAL A 204 -14.21 7.01 -5.67
C VAL A 204 -14.17 5.63 -5.02
N THR A 205 -15.27 5.27 -4.36
CA THR A 205 -15.45 3.93 -3.77
C THR A 205 -16.43 3.14 -4.61
N ILE A 206 -16.06 1.93 -5.02
CA ILE A 206 -16.84 1.04 -5.86
C ILE A 206 -17.19 -0.23 -5.08
N ASP A 207 -18.47 -0.53 -4.94
CA ASP A 207 -18.95 -1.83 -4.46
C ASP A 207 -18.68 -2.89 -5.54
N LEU A 208 -17.86 -3.89 -5.22
CA LEU A 208 -17.36 -4.84 -6.22
C LEU A 208 -18.41 -5.85 -6.69
N ALA A 209 -19.46 -6.07 -5.90
CA ALA A 209 -20.55 -6.97 -6.25
C ALA A 209 -21.57 -6.31 -7.19
N THR A 210 -21.84 -5.01 -7.00
CA THR A 210 -22.90 -4.29 -7.73
C THR A 210 -22.37 -3.34 -8.80
N GLY A 211 -21.11 -2.92 -8.71
CA GLY A 211 -20.53 -1.87 -9.56
C GLY A 211 -21.03 -0.46 -9.22
N THR A 212 -21.76 -0.29 -8.10
CA THR A 212 -22.23 1.03 -7.63
C THR A 212 -21.05 1.82 -7.08
N SER A 213 -20.92 3.10 -7.46
CA SER A 213 -19.88 3.99 -6.97
C SER A 213 -20.41 5.12 -6.10
N ARG A 214 -19.55 5.61 -5.18
CA ARG A 214 -19.75 6.78 -4.33
C ARG A 214 -18.53 7.68 -4.41
N VAL A 215 -18.73 8.98 -4.30
CA VAL A 215 -17.65 9.98 -4.42
C VAL A 215 -17.62 10.87 -3.19
N PHE A 216 -16.42 11.07 -2.64
CA PHE A 216 -16.11 12.13 -1.68
C PHE A 216 -15.07 13.06 -2.29
N ASN A 217 -15.42 14.33 -2.51
CA ASN A 217 -14.50 15.34 -3.03
C ASN A 217 -13.82 16.08 -1.86
N SER A 218 -12.50 16.26 -1.89
CA SER A 218 -11.80 17.04 -0.86
C SER A 218 -12.04 18.54 -0.98
N MET A 219 -12.35 19.01 -2.18
CA MET A 219 -12.79 20.38 -2.46
C MET A 219 -14.27 20.39 -2.82
N CYS A 220 -15.01 21.40 -2.37
CA CYS A 220 -16.46 21.47 -2.55
C CYS A 220 -17.17 20.16 -2.12
N SER A 221 -16.79 19.62 -0.95
CA SER A 221 -17.20 18.30 -0.45
C SER A 221 -18.72 18.09 -0.31
N THR A 222 -19.52 19.16 -0.37
CA THR A 222 -20.99 19.09 -0.49
C THR A 222 -21.47 18.45 -1.79
N THR A 223 -20.65 18.45 -2.84
CA THR A 223 -20.89 17.72 -4.08
C THR A 223 -20.42 16.29 -3.92
N THR A 224 -21.33 15.33 -4.04
CA THR A 224 -21.08 13.88 -3.82
C THR A 224 -21.04 13.06 -5.12
N THR A 225 -20.82 13.76 -6.24
CA THR A 225 -20.60 13.19 -7.58
C THR A 225 -19.25 13.65 -8.11
N LEU A 226 -18.77 13.02 -9.18
CA LEU A 226 -17.59 13.53 -9.89
C LEU A 226 -17.87 14.95 -10.38
N ILE A 227 -16.92 15.85 -10.11
CA ILE A 227 -17.05 17.28 -10.44
C ILE A 227 -16.57 17.49 -11.88
N PRO A 228 -17.38 18.10 -12.77
CA PRO A 228 -16.93 18.43 -14.13
C PRO A 228 -15.97 19.63 -14.11
N SER A 229 -15.31 19.91 -15.25
CA SER A 229 -14.43 21.08 -15.36
C SER A 229 -15.13 22.39 -14.97
N ASN A 230 -14.47 23.19 -14.15
CA ASN A 230 -14.93 24.42 -13.50
C ASN A 230 -16.17 24.25 -12.61
N GLY A 231 -16.44 23.02 -12.14
CA GLY A 231 -17.57 22.70 -11.27
C GLY A 231 -17.34 22.97 -9.78
N CYS A 232 -16.11 23.26 -9.37
CA CYS A 232 -15.75 23.70 -8.02
C CYS A 232 -14.89 24.96 -8.13
N ASN A 233 -15.12 25.92 -7.23
CA ASN A 233 -14.38 27.20 -7.25
C ASN A 233 -12.96 27.07 -6.68
N SER A 234 -12.65 25.94 -6.04
CA SER A 234 -11.35 25.69 -5.41
C SER A 234 -10.74 24.42 -6.02
N PRO A 235 -9.62 24.51 -6.76
CA PRO A 235 -8.89 23.35 -7.25
C PRO A 235 -7.99 22.75 -6.15
N GLN A 236 -7.19 21.76 -6.51
CA GLN A 236 -6.14 21.13 -5.70
C GLN A 236 -6.61 20.06 -4.70
N SER A 237 -5.94 19.95 -3.55
CA SER A 237 -6.15 18.96 -2.49
C SER A 237 -6.06 17.51 -2.99
N GLY A 238 -5.10 17.26 -3.89
CA GLY A 238 -4.86 15.94 -4.48
C GLY A 238 -4.45 14.89 -3.45
N ILE A 239 -4.81 13.64 -3.67
CA ILE A 239 -4.47 12.51 -2.79
C ILE A 239 -3.40 11.69 -3.54
N TRP A 240 -2.13 11.85 -3.17
CA TRP A 240 -1.01 11.32 -3.97
C TRP A 240 0.03 10.50 -3.20
N GLY A 241 -0.17 10.33 -1.89
CA GLY A 241 0.55 9.35 -1.08
C GLY A 241 0.48 7.96 -1.70
N ARG A 242 1.51 7.12 -1.46
CA ARG A 242 1.69 5.85 -2.19
C ARG A 242 0.47 4.92 -2.09
N PRO A 243 -0.07 4.61 -0.89
CA PRO A 243 -1.28 3.78 -0.77
C PRO A 243 -2.54 4.50 -1.25
N GLY A 244 -2.61 5.82 -1.10
CA GLY A 244 -3.84 6.58 -1.35
C GLY A 244 -4.82 6.42 -0.20
N ALA A 245 -5.83 5.58 -0.39
CA ALA A 245 -6.84 5.27 0.61
C ALA A 245 -6.41 4.11 1.51
N VAL A 246 -6.58 4.26 2.82
CA VAL A 246 -6.16 3.29 3.84
C VAL A 246 -7.38 2.84 4.63
N TYR A 247 -7.69 1.55 4.64
CA TYR A 247 -8.79 1.01 5.44
C TYR A 247 -8.27 0.41 6.75
N ASP A 248 -8.81 0.87 7.86
CA ASP A 248 -8.56 0.31 9.19
C ASP A 248 -9.78 -0.48 9.67
N ALA A 249 -9.54 -1.76 9.98
CA ALA A 249 -10.57 -2.63 10.53
C ALA A 249 -10.85 -2.35 12.02
N GLY A 250 -9.91 -1.73 12.75
CA GLY A 250 -10.10 -1.39 14.17
C GLY A 250 -11.17 -0.31 14.36
N THR A 251 -11.09 0.76 13.57
CA THR A 251 -12.07 1.84 13.55
C THR A 251 -13.22 1.63 12.56
N ASP A 252 -13.13 0.64 11.66
CA ASP A 252 -14.02 0.44 10.50
C ASP A 252 -14.18 1.72 9.66
N ARG A 253 -13.05 2.33 9.31
CA ARG A 253 -12.97 3.59 8.56
C ARG A 253 -11.98 3.52 7.41
N VAL A 254 -12.20 4.37 6.42
CA VAL A 254 -11.23 4.66 5.35
C VAL A 254 -10.63 6.03 5.60
N TYR A 255 -9.32 6.12 5.52
CA TYR A 255 -8.56 7.37 5.64
C TYR A 255 -7.95 7.76 4.30
N ILE A 256 -8.05 9.03 3.97
CA ILE A 256 -7.36 9.67 2.84
C ILE A 256 -6.61 10.89 3.33
N THR A 257 -5.43 11.16 2.78
CA THR A 257 -4.65 12.35 3.11
C THR A 257 -4.54 13.24 1.88
N THR A 258 -4.95 14.50 2.02
CA THR A 258 -4.94 15.50 0.95
C THR A 258 -3.65 16.33 0.99
N ALA A 259 -3.25 16.78 -0.18
CA ALA A 259 -2.12 17.70 -0.40
C ALA A 259 -2.56 19.16 -0.31
N ASN A 260 -1.68 20.08 -0.73
CA ASN A 260 -1.96 21.50 -0.80
C ASN A 260 -3.29 21.84 -1.47
N GLY A 261 -3.93 22.87 -0.96
CA GLY A 261 -5.21 23.41 -1.40
C GLY A 261 -5.86 24.20 -0.27
N GLU A 262 -6.90 24.97 -0.61
CA GLU A 262 -7.64 25.75 0.39
C GLU A 262 -8.19 24.84 1.50
N PHE A 263 -7.94 25.22 2.75
CA PHE A 263 -8.65 24.70 3.92
C PHE A 263 -9.51 25.80 4.52
N ASN A 264 -10.81 25.54 4.63
CA ASN A 264 -11.76 26.50 5.23
C ASN A 264 -12.79 25.83 6.16
N ALA A 265 -12.64 24.54 6.44
CA ALA A 265 -13.58 23.79 7.28
C ALA A 265 -13.66 24.34 8.72
N ASN A 266 -12.57 24.88 9.26
CA ASN A 266 -12.53 25.55 10.57
C ASN A 266 -13.41 26.81 10.68
N THR A 267 -13.85 27.36 9.55
CA THR A 267 -14.77 28.51 9.48
C THR A 267 -16.15 28.13 8.92
N GLY A 268 -16.47 26.84 8.90
CA GLY A 268 -17.73 26.29 8.39
C GLY A 268 -17.75 26.07 6.87
N GLY A 269 -16.59 26.10 6.22
CA GLY A 269 -16.44 25.73 4.82
C GLY A 269 -16.36 24.22 4.58
N HIS A 270 -16.02 23.84 3.36
CA HIS A 270 -16.11 22.47 2.83
C HIS A 270 -14.90 22.06 1.98
N ASN A 271 -13.79 22.77 2.16
CA ASN A 271 -12.52 22.51 1.49
C ASN A 271 -11.50 21.97 2.52
N TRP A 272 -10.84 20.89 2.14
CA TRP A 272 -10.06 20.02 3.02
C TRP A 272 -8.62 19.88 2.50
N GLY A 273 -7.93 20.99 2.25
CA GLY A 273 -6.48 20.96 1.96
C GLY A 273 -5.63 20.52 3.15
N ASP A 274 -4.50 19.87 2.87
CA ASP A 274 -3.51 19.37 3.84
C ASP A 274 -4.13 18.72 5.08
N SER A 275 -5.02 17.75 4.85
CA SER A 275 -5.83 17.13 5.89
C SER A 275 -5.85 15.61 5.77
N VAL A 276 -5.85 14.90 6.90
CA VAL A 276 -6.24 13.49 6.98
C VAL A 276 -7.74 13.45 7.24
N LEU A 277 -8.50 12.75 6.40
CA LEU A 277 -9.96 12.67 6.49
C LEU A 277 -10.39 11.24 6.80
N ALA A 278 -11.26 11.08 7.78
CA ALA A 278 -11.90 9.80 8.11
C ALA A 278 -13.27 9.68 7.41
N LEU A 279 -13.50 8.57 6.72
CA LEU A 279 -14.73 8.27 6.00
C LEU A 279 -15.26 6.89 6.40
N HIS A 280 -16.54 6.65 6.16
CA HIS A 280 -17.13 5.32 6.24
C HIS A 280 -16.46 4.37 5.22
N PRO A 281 -16.55 3.05 5.41
CA PRO A 281 -15.99 2.08 4.47
C PRO A 281 -16.57 2.19 3.05
N ASP A 282 -17.78 2.74 2.89
CA ASP A 282 -18.36 3.00 1.57
C ASP A 282 -17.92 4.33 0.93
N GLY A 283 -16.97 5.02 1.55
CA GLY A 283 -16.42 6.30 1.11
C GLY A 283 -17.30 7.51 1.41
N THR A 284 -18.42 7.34 2.14
CA THR A 284 -19.24 8.48 2.57
C THR A 284 -18.70 9.13 3.83
N GLY A 285 -18.95 10.43 4.00
CA GLY A 285 -18.69 11.13 5.26
C GLY A 285 -19.90 11.12 6.20
N ALA A 286 -19.90 11.99 7.22
CA ALA A 286 -21.00 12.16 8.16
C ALA A 286 -22.28 12.79 7.55
N GLY A 287 -22.20 13.26 6.30
CA GLY A 287 -23.27 13.95 5.59
C GLY A 287 -22.96 15.44 5.39
N ALA A 288 -23.73 16.11 4.53
CA ALA A 288 -23.53 17.52 4.19
C ALA A 288 -22.09 17.89 3.73
N GLY A 289 -21.34 16.93 3.17
CA GLY A 289 -19.95 17.12 2.76
C GLY A 289 -18.92 17.05 3.89
N LEU A 290 -19.32 16.75 5.12
CA LEU A 290 -18.38 16.58 6.22
C LEU A 290 -17.83 15.15 6.23
N PRO A 291 -16.52 14.93 6.48
CA PRO A 291 -16.00 13.62 6.84
C PRO A 291 -16.52 13.21 8.23
N LEU A 292 -16.20 11.99 8.68
CA LEU A 292 -16.51 11.55 10.04
C LEU A 292 -15.69 12.31 11.08
N ASP A 293 -14.43 12.53 10.75
CA ASP A 293 -13.49 13.33 11.52
C ASP A 293 -12.35 13.78 10.58
N SER A 294 -11.50 14.69 11.05
CA SER A 294 -10.35 15.16 10.30
C SER A 294 -9.21 15.58 11.22
N HIS A 295 -7.98 15.37 10.77
CA HIS A 295 -6.80 16.01 11.32
C HIS A 295 -6.22 16.99 10.29
N THR A 296 -5.97 18.23 10.71
CA THR A 296 -5.37 19.28 9.86
C THR A 296 -4.31 20.00 10.70
N PRO A 297 -3.03 20.04 10.29
CA PRO A 297 -1.98 20.72 11.05
C PRO A 297 -2.27 22.20 11.28
N THR A 298 -1.85 22.75 12.42
CA THR A 298 -2.11 24.16 12.77
C THR A 298 -1.46 25.17 11.81
N ASN A 299 -0.47 24.74 11.03
CA ASN A 299 0.23 25.53 10.02
C ASN A 299 -0.24 25.23 8.58
N TYR A 300 -1.47 24.71 8.38
CA TYR A 300 -2.02 24.38 7.06
C TYR A 300 -1.87 25.51 6.02
N ASP A 301 -2.04 26.77 6.39
CA ASP A 301 -1.86 27.93 5.49
C ASP A 301 -0.42 28.02 4.93
N GLN A 302 0.58 27.64 5.74
CA GLN A 302 1.97 27.58 5.32
C GLN A 302 2.22 26.40 4.38
N LEU A 303 1.61 25.24 4.68
CA LEU A 303 1.74 24.03 3.87
C LEU A 303 1.21 24.28 2.46
N ASP A 304 0.00 24.82 2.36
CA ASP A 304 -0.63 25.19 1.10
C ASP A 304 0.21 26.20 0.31
N GLY A 305 0.56 27.33 0.95
CA GLY A 305 1.30 28.42 0.30
C GLY A 305 2.73 28.08 -0.11
N SER A 306 3.29 26.96 0.38
CA SER A 306 4.67 26.53 0.12
C SER A 306 4.80 25.20 -0.61
N ASP A 307 3.69 24.58 -1.04
CA ASP A 307 3.68 23.23 -1.65
C ASP A 307 4.30 22.14 -0.74
N ILE A 308 4.08 22.27 0.57
CA ILE A 308 4.56 21.33 1.59
C ILE A 308 3.42 20.36 1.92
N ASP A 309 3.05 19.55 0.94
CA ASP A 309 1.95 18.59 1.02
C ASP A 309 2.06 17.66 2.23
N LEU A 310 1.03 17.66 3.06
CA LEU A 310 0.79 16.60 4.04
C LEU A 310 0.51 15.27 3.33
N GLY A 311 -0.27 15.33 2.23
CA GLY A 311 -0.68 14.19 1.40
C GLY A 311 0.40 13.56 0.52
N SER A 312 1.68 13.86 0.74
CA SER A 312 2.80 13.19 0.05
C SER A 312 3.03 11.75 0.51
N ALA A 313 2.51 11.41 1.69
CA ALA A 313 2.33 10.07 2.20
C ALA A 313 0.89 9.90 2.71
N SER A 314 0.45 8.65 2.85
CA SER A 314 -0.83 8.32 3.48
C SER A 314 -0.66 8.00 4.96
N LEU A 315 -1.74 8.09 5.72
CA LEU A 315 -1.78 7.69 7.12
C LEU A 315 -1.34 6.24 7.31
N SER A 316 -0.45 5.97 8.27
CA SER A 316 -0.12 4.61 8.69
C SER A 316 -0.82 4.25 10.00
N ILE A 317 -1.44 3.08 10.06
CA ILE A 317 -2.17 2.60 11.25
C ILE A 317 -1.20 1.89 12.20
N LEU A 318 -1.22 2.28 13.47
CA LEU A 318 -0.35 1.73 14.51
C LEU A 318 -1.14 0.91 15.53
N PRO A 319 -0.75 -0.34 15.83
CA PRO A 319 -1.34 -1.07 16.92
C PRO A 319 -0.93 -0.43 18.25
N ALA A 320 -1.93 -0.09 19.08
CA ALA A 320 -1.69 0.56 20.36
C ALA A 320 -0.92 -0.35 21.33
N PRO A 321 0.11 0.18 22.03
CA PRO A 321 0.79 -0.58 23.08
C PRO A 321 -0.18 -0.96 24.20
N ALA A 322 0.02 -2.13 24.80
CA ALA A 322 -0.80 -2.56 25.92
C ALA A 322 -0.77 -1.53 27.07
N GLY A 323 -1.95 -1.11 27.53
CA GLY A 323 -2.10 -0.10 28.58
C GLY A 323 -2.18 1.34 28.08
N SER A 324 -2.09 1.58 26.77
CA SER A 324 -2.28 2.89 26.15
C SER A 324 -3.61 3.55 26.56
N THR A 325 -3.58 4.87 26.77
CA THR A 325 -4.80 5.68 26.95
C THR A 325 -5.56 5.94 25.65
N VAL A 326 -4.93 5.71 24.51
CA VAL A 326 -5.50 5.87 23.16
C VAL A 326 -5.60 4.49 22.49
N ALA A 327 -6.78 4.13 21.98
CA ALA A 327 -7.04 2.80 21.44
C ALA A 327 -6.65 2.67 19.96
N HIS A 328 -6.95 3.68 19.15
CA HIS A 328 -6.67 3.69 17.72
C HIS A 328 -5.68 4.81 17.41
N ILE A 329 -4.52 4.44 16.89
CA ILE A 329 -3.41 5.38 16.68
C ILE A 329 -3.03 5.36 15.21
N GLY A 330 -2.85 6.54 14.62
CA GLY A 330 -2.27 6.71 13.31
C GLY A 330 -1.01 7.57 13.37
N VAL A 331 -0.14 7.41 12.38
CA VAL A 331 0.96 8.36 12.14
C VAL A 331 0.89 8.89 10.71
N GLN A 332 0.82 10.20 10.59
CA GLN A 332 0.90 10.91 9.32
C GLN A 332 2.28 11.55 9.16
N THR A 333 2.78 11.59 7.94
CA THR A 333 4.02 12.28 7.57
C THR A 333 3.84 12.96 6.22
N GLY A 334 4.62 13.99 5.91
CA GLY A 334 4.48 14.71 4.65
C GLY A 334 5.80 15.31 4.16
N LYS A 335 5.72 16.17 3.14
CA LYS A 335 6.86 17.00 2.71
C LYS A 335 7.37 17.90 3.85
N ASP A 336 6.56 18.12 4.88
CA ASP A 336 6.89 18.87 6.09
C ASP A 336 7.99 18.21 6.93
N SER A 337 8.37 16.96 6.65
CA SER A 337 9.35 16.18 7.43
C SER A 337 8.95 15.97 8.88
N MET A 338 7.65 15.97 9.19
CA MET A 338 7.14 15.73 10.53
C MET A 338 6.51 14.33 10.63
N LEU A 339 6.42 13.82 11.86
CA LEU A 339 5.60 12.69 12.25
C LEU A 339 4.52 13.20 13.20
N HIS A 340 3.28 13.21 12.70
CA HIS A 340 2.08 13.58 13.44
C HIS A 340 1.44 12.30 13.97
N LEU A 341 1.52 12.07 15.27
CA LEU A 341 0.87 10.97 15.96
C LEU A 341 -0.56 11.39 16.30
N ILE A 342 -1.56 10.68 15.77
CA ILE A 342 -2.97 11.09 15.77
C ILE A 342 -3.79 10.06 16.52
N ASP A 343 -4.71 10.53 17.38
CA ASP A 343 -5.79 9.72 17.95
C ASP A 343 -6.88 9.56 16.88
N LEU A 344 -7.09 8.33 16.39
CA LEU A 344 -8.07 8.08 15.33
C LEU A 344 -9.51 8.05 15.84
N ASP A 345 -9.71 8.05 17.17
CA ASP A 345 -11.03 8.17 17.79
C ASP A 345 -11.49 9.64 17.89
N ASP A 346 -10.55 10.60 17.94
CA ASP A 346 -10.78 12.06 17.98
C ASP A 346 -9.63 12.82 17.29
N MET A 347 -9.63 12.80 15.95
CA MET A 347 -8.51 13.27 15.13
C MET A 347 -8.27 14.77 15.22
N SER A 348 -9.33 15.54 15.44
CA SER A 348 -9.25 17.00 15.59
C SER A 348 -9.06 17.44 17.05
N GLY A 349 -9.23 16.54 18.00
CA GLY A 349 -9.28 16.82 19.44
C GLY A 349 -10.53 17.58 19.89
N THR A 350 -11.59 17.62 19.07
CA THR A 350 -12.84 18.35 19.35
C THR A 350 -14.10 17.49 19.27
N GLY A 351 -13.95 16.20 18.94
CA GLY A 351 -15.05 15.26 18.72
C GLY A 351 -15.85 15.50 17.44
N ALA A 352 -15.31 16.30 16.51
CA ALA A 352 -15.93 16.66 15.23
C ALA A 352 -14.86 17.07 14.19
N PRO A 353 -15.11 16.95 12.88
CA PRO A 353 -14.16 17.39 11.87
C PRO A 353 -14.03 18.92 11.80
N GLY A 354 -12.95 19.40 11.16
CA GLY A 354 -12.69 20.81 10.88
C GLY A 354 -11.87 21.55 11.94
N GLY A 355 -11.60 20.93 13.10
CA GLY A 355 -10.60 21.42 14.04
C GLY A 355 -9.18 21.31 13.47
N VAL A 356 -8.26 22.15 13.97
CA VAL A 356 -6.84 22.14 13.61
C VAL A 356 -6.00 21.68 14.79
N GLY A 357 -4.92 20.94 14.51
CA GLY A 357 -4.13 20.24 15.51
C GLY A 357 -4.79 18.91 15.90
N GLY A 358 -4.85 18.64 17.21
CA GLY A 358 -5.42 17.40 17.76
C GLY A 358 -4.42 16.25 17.88
N GLU A 359 -3.16 16.48 17.52
CA GLU A 359 -2.10 15.48 17.60
C GLU A 359 -1.83 15.08 19.05
N ILE A 360 -1.60 13.78 19.27
CA ILE A 360 -1.04 13.25 20.51
C ILE A 360 0.39 13.79 20.68
N GLU A 361 1.13 13.81 19.58
CA GLU A 361 2.52 14.21 19.50
C GLU A 361 2.88 14.64 18.08
N VAL A 362 3.78 15.61 17.97
CA VAL A 362 4.44 15.96 16.71
C VAL A 362 5.95 15.99 16.96
N ILE A 363 6.71 15.24 16.15
CA ILE A 363 8.18 15.23 16.17
C ILE A 363 8.75 15.36 14.76
N ASP A 364 9.98 15.82 14.64
CA ASP A 364 10.72 15.75 13.38
C ASP A 364 10.94 14.29 12.97
N VAL A 365 10.87 14.00 11.67
CA VAL A 365 11.44 12.76 11.12
C VAL A 365 12.94 12.77 11.47
N PRO A 366 13.49 11.75 12.17
CA PRO A 366 14.84 11.83 12.73
C PRO A 366 15.94 12.09 11.69
N ILE A 367 15.73 11.64 10.46
CA ILE A 367 16.51 12.06 9.29
C ILE A 367 15.61 12.83 8.33
N SER A 368 15.51 14.15 8.50
CA SER A 368 14.54 14.96 7.77
C SER A 368 14.92 15.15 6.29
N GLU A 369 13.92 15.29 5.41
CA GLU A 369 14.10 15.67 4.01
C GLU A 369 12.90 16.51 3.57
N PHE A 370 13.16 17.74 3.10
CA PHE A 370 12.15 18.70 2.63
C PHE A 370 11.17 18.16 1.55
N TRP A 371 11.48 17.03 0.92
CA TRP A 371 10.68 16.44 -0.16
C TRP A 371 10.31 14.99 0.11
N MET A 372 9.89 14.68 1.33
CA MET A 372 9.44 13.34 1.68
C MET A 372 8.28 12.88 0.78
N LYS A 373 8.53 11.79 0.03
CA LYS A 373 7.65 11.22 -1.02
C LYS A 373 7.46 9.71 -0.88
N THR A 374 7.89 9.20 0.26
CA THR A 374 7.97 7.80 0.64
C THR A 374 6.93 7.54 1.71
N GLN A 375 6.42 6.32 1.73
CA GLN A 375 5.46 5.88 2.73
C GLN A 375 6.19 5.38 3.97
N SER A 376 5.72 5.79 5.16
CA SER A 376 6.12 5.15 6.42
C SER A 376 5.49 3.77 6.52
N ILE A 377 6.20 2.82 7.12
CA ILE A 377 5.74 1.44 7.24
C ILE A 377 5.77 0.97 8.68
N VAL A 378 4.91 0.00 9.00
CA VAL A 378 4.61 -0.40 10.37
C VAL A 378 4.95 -1.87 10.57
N TRP A 379 5.72 -2.17 11.60
CA TRP A 379 6.08 -3.54 11.96
C TRP A 379 5.82 -3.79 13.45
N VAL A 380 5.48 -5.02 13.81
CA VAL A 380 5.32 -5.43 15.20
C VAL A 380 6.36 -6.49 15.51
N ASP A 381 7.14 -6.28 16.55
CA ASP A 381 8.20 -7.19 17.01
C ASP A 381 7.64 -8.42 17.72
N THR A 382 6.96 -9.29 16.97
CA THR A 382 6.24 -10.46 17.51
C THR A 382 7.16 -11.51 18.15
N HIS A 383 8.45 -11.55 17.76
CA HIS A 383 9.47 -12.42 18.36
C HIS A 383 10.33 -11.73 19.42
N GLY A 384 10.02 -10.48 19.78
CA GLY A 384 10.69 -9.73 20.83
C GLY A 384 9.72 -9.25 21.89
N ASP A 385 9.62 -7.94 22.07
CA ASP A 385 8.81 -7.33 23.13
C ASP A 385 7.37 -6.98 22.70
N GLY A 386 6.99 -7.32 21.47
CA GLY A 386 5.65 -7.07 20.93
C GLY A 386 5.37 -5.60 20.62
N ALA A 387 6.38 -4.73 20.65
CA ALA A 387 6.17 -3.31 20.34
C ALA A 387 5.96 -3.08 18.85
N ALA A 388 5.15 -2.06 18.54
CA ALA A 388 5.03 -1.52 17.20
C ALA A 388 6.24 -0.62 16.88
N TRP A 389 6.65 -0.62 15.62
CA TRP A 389 7.71 0.19 15.07
C TRP A 389 7.24 0.90 13.81
N VAL A 390 7.78 2.08 13.59
CA VAL A 390 7.60 2.88 12.38
C VAL A 390 8.96 3.05 11.72
N TYR A 391 9.02 2.73 10.43
CA TYR A 391 10.21 3.02 9.62
C TYR A 391 9.90 4.10 8.60
N VAL A 392 10.79 5.08 8.53
CA VAL A 392 10.66 6.24 7.64
C VAL A 392 11.94 6.31 6.81
N GLY A 393 11.84 5.90 5.55
CA GLY A 393 12.91 6.05 4.56
C GLY A 393 12.68 7.30 3.72
N ASN A 394 13.72 7.98 3.27
CA ASN A 394 13.67 9.16 2.38
C ASN A 394 15.03 9.38 1.69
N GLY A 395 15.19 10.47 0.94
CA GLY A 395 16.39 10.78 0.17
C GLY A 395 17.66 11.04 1.00
N ASN A 396 17.53 11.30 2.30
CA ASN A 396 18.66 11.50 3.21
C ASN A 396 18.97 10.25 4.04
N GLY A 397 17.95 9.43 4.33
CA GLY A 397 18.16 8.04 4.69
C GLY A 397 16.97 7.35 5.34
N ILE A 398 17.22 6.47 6.31
CA ILE A 398 16.15 5.68 6.95
C ILE A 398 16.27 5.68 8.47
N SER A 399 15.14 5.87 9.15
CA SER A 399 15.02 5.89 10.60
C SER A 399 14.07 4.80 11.08
N GLY A 400 14.39 4.20 12.23
CA GLY A 400 13.52 3.29 12.97
C GLY A 400 13.09 3.92 14.30
N LEU A 401 11.79 4.03 14.49
CA LEU A 401 11.16 4.57 15.69
C LEU A 401 10.30 3.49 16.32
N LYS A 402 10.32 3.40 17.64
CA LYS A 402 9.51 2.46 18.41
C LYS A 402 8.34 3.20 19.03
N LEU A 403 7.13 2.67 18.89
CA LEU A 403 5.97 3.19 19.62
C LEU A 403 6.02 2.71 21.07
N THR A 404 6.04 3.66 21.99
CA THR A 404 6.15 3.42 23.43
C THR A 404 5.06 4.20 24.17
N LEU A 405 5.05 4.09 25.50
CA LEU A 405 4.17 4.85 26.36
C LEU A 405 4.98 5.76 27.28
N THR A 406 4.49 6.98 27.49
CA THR A 406 4.96 7.87 28.55
C THR A 406 4.59 7.33 29.94
N ALA A 407 5.06 7.97 31.01
CA ALA A 407 4.69 7.60 32.39
C ALA A 407 3.18 7.70 32.68
N SER A 408 2.44 8.48 31.88
CA SER A 408 0.98 8.63 31.97
C SER A 408 0.23 7.72 30.98
N ASN A 409 0.90 6.72 30.39
CA ASN A 409 0.35 5.79 29.40
C ASN A 409 -0.13 6.43 28.07
N VAL A 410 0.35 7.63 27.76
CA VAL A 410 0.10 8.27 26.46
C VAL A 410 1.10 7.72 25.42
N PRO A 411 0.65 7.36 24.20
CA PRO A 411 1.54 6.94 23.12
C PRO A 411 2.62 7.98 22.77
N HIS A 412 3.82 7.50 22.45
CA HIS A 412 4.97 8.33 22.09
C HIS A 412 5.90 7.59 21.11
N LEU A 413 6.35 8.28 20.07
CA LEU A 413 7.32 7.75 19.12
C LEU A 413 8.74 7.99 19.62
N GLN A 414 9.46 6.90 19.93
CA GLN A 414 10.85 6.94 20.38
C GLN A 414 11.80 6.60 19.23
N PRO A 415 12.57 7.57 18.69
CA PRO A 415 13.65 7.27 17.75
C PRO A 415 14.67 6.32 18.37
N THR A 416 15.01 5.24 17.66
CA THR A 416 15.94 4.22 18.19
C THR A 416 17.21 4.09 17.35
N TRP A 417 17.11 4.20 16.03
CA TRP A 417 18.27 4.20 15.14
C TRP A 417 18.00 4.97 13.85
N GLN A 418 19.07 5.40 13.18
CA GLN A 418 19.02 6.01 11.85
C GLN A 418 20.24 5.61 11.02
N GLN A 419 20.10 5.68 9.70
CA GLN A 419 21.16 5.40 8.72
C GLN A 419 21.17 6.49 7.65
N ASN A 420 22.32 7.15 7.47
CA ASN A 420 22.49 8.28 6.54
C ASN A 420 22.79 7.79 5.12
N SER A 421 21.85 7.06 4.53
CA SER A 421 21.89 6.62 3.14
C SER A 421 20.46 6.52 2.65
N ASP A 422 20.17 7.17 1.52
CA ASP A 422 18.84 7.25 0.92
C ASP A 422 18.10 5.90 0.90
N SER A 423 16.78 5.98 1.03
CA SER A 423 15.88 4.86 1.08
C SER A 423 14.59 5.19 0.36
N THR A 424 14.06 4.23 -0.39
CA THR A 424 12.67 4.26 -0.86
C THR A 424 11.71 3.85 0.25
N SER A 425 10.41 3.74 -0.07
CA SER A 425 9.43 3.13 0.85
C SER A 425 9.83 1.68 1.10
N ALA A 426 10.06 1.33 2.37
CA ALA A 426 10.52 0.01 2.79
C ALA A 426 9.37 -1.00 2.86
N ILE A 427 9.68 -2.25 3.17
CA ILE A 427 8.74 -3.29 3.60
C ILE A 427 9.40 -4.10 4.72
N VAL A 428 8.60 -4.80 5.52
CA VAL A 428 9.10 -5.87 6.40
C VAL A 428 8.50 -7.20 5.95
N ALA A 429 9.31 -8.24 5.94
CA ALA A 429 8.85 -9.61 5.76
C ALA A 429 9.69 -10.52 6.64
N ASN A 430 9.03 -11.38 7.43
CA ASN A 430 9.66 -12.32 8.36
C ASN A 430 10.79 -11.68 9.21
N ASP A 431 10.45 -10.55 9.85
CA ASP A 431 11.33 -9.75 10.72
C ASP A 431 12.64 -9.26 10.08
N VAL A 432 12.61 -9.04 8.77
CA VAL A 432 13.69 -8.37 8.03
C VAL A 432 13.15 -7.16 7.29
N LEU A 433 13.84 -6.03 7.43
CA LEU A 433 13.47 -4.76 6.78
C LEU A 433 14.15 -4.67 5.41
N TYR A 434 13.37 -4.53 4.35
CA TYR A 434 13.86 -4.42 2.97
C TYR A 434 13.54 -3.05 2.39
N HIS A 435 14.52 -2.42 1.75
CA HIS A 435 14.33 -1.17 1.03
C HIS A 435 15.36 -1.06 -0.07
N ALA A 436 15.17 -0.10 -0.96
CA ALA A 436 16.15 0.20 -1.98
C ALA A 436 16.81 1.55 -1.68
N GLY A 437 18.11 1.63 -1.92
CA GLY A 437 18.90 2.80 -1.55
C GLY A 437 20.32 2.73 -2.12
N SER A 438 21.15 3.73 -1.81
CA SER A 438 22.52 3.78 -2.27
C SER A 438 23.38 2.67 -1.68
N CYS A 439 24.30 2.19 -2.50
CA CYS A 439 25.31 1.20 -2.17
C CYS A 439 26.61 1.55 -2.94
N ALA A 440 27.71 0.86 -2.65
CA ALA A 440 28.99 1.12 -3.32
C ALA A 440 28.95 1.00 -4.85
N SER A 441 28.00 0.24 -5.40
CA SER A 441 27.82 -0.02 -6.83
C SER A 441 26.69 0.79 -7.49
N GLY A 442 26.12 1.80 -6.81
CA GLY A 442 25.01 2.60 -7.31
C GLY A 442 23.78 2.49 -6.42
N THR A 443 22.64 2.07 -6.97
CA THR A 443 21.43 1.76 -6.21
C THR A 443 21.31 0.25 -6.02
N CYS A 444 21.01 -0.23 -4.82
CA CYS A 444 20.83 -1.64 -4.51
C CYS A 444 19.56 -1.86 -3.69
N MET A 445 19.11 -3.12 -3.60
CA MET A 445 18.28 -3.57 -2.51
C MET A 445 19.14 -3.82 -1.27
N LEU A 446 18.63 -3.43 -0.11
CA LEU A 446 19.24 -3.69 1.19
C LEU A 446 18.25 -4.42 2.08
N ALA A 447 18.73 -5.47 2.75
CA ALA A 447 18.04 -6.06 3.88
C ALA A 447 18.72 -5.61 5.17
N ARG A 448 17.94 -5.23 6.18
CA ARG A 448 18.43 -4.74 7.47
C ARG A 448 17.75 -5.44 8.63
N ASN A 449 18.46 -5.52 9.75
CA ASN A 449 17.86 -5.87 11.03
C ASN A 449 16.90 -4.73 11.45
N PRO A 450 15.60 -4.99 11.65
CA PRO A 450 14.63 -3.95 11.96
C PRO A 450 14.89 -3.22 13.29
N LYS A 451 15.54 -3.86 14.27
CA LYS A 451 15.78 -3.29 15.61
C LYS A 451 17.03 -2.43 15.69
N THR A 452 18.02 -2.67 14.82
CA THR A 452 19.33 -2.01 14.90
C THR A 452 19.70 -1.22 13.64
N GLY A 453 19.00 -1.44 12.53
CA GLY A 453 19.34 -0.87 11.22
C GLY A 453 20.59 -1.48 10.57
N ALA A 454 21.21 -2.49 11.19
CA ALA A 454 22.40 -3.16 10.64
C ALA A 454 22.08 -3.85 9.32
N VAL A 455 22.96 -3.71 8.32
CA VAL A 455 22.82 -4.40 7.02
C VAL A 455 23.02 -5.89 7.21
N LEU A 456 22.07 -6.69 6.71
CA LEU A 456 22.13 -8.15 6.67
C LEU A 456 22.49 -8.66 5.27
N TRP A 457 22.10 -7.92 4.25
CA TRP A 457 22.36 -8.26 2.85
C TRP A 457 22.26 -7.01 1.97
N THR A 458 23.03 -6.99 0.89
CA THR A 458 22.99 -5.98 -0.17
C THR A 458 22.99 -6.71 -1.51
N SER A 459 22.06 -6.36 -2.39
CA SER A 459 22.01 -6.94 -3.74
C SER A 459 23.14 -6.42 -4.63
N PRO A 460 23.38 -7.06 -5.79
CA PRO A 460 23.97 -6.36 -6.94
C PRO A 460 23.23 -5.07 -7.28
N ALA A 461 23.88 -4.16 -7.99
CA ALA A 461 23.27 -2.90 -8.39
C ALA A 461 22.03 -3.13 -9.27
N ILE A 462 20.96 -2.42 -8.92
CA ILE A 462 19.75 -2.28 -9.72
C ILE A 462 19.76 -0.90 -10.41
N GLY A 463 18.91 -0.74 -11.42
CA GLY A 463 18.77 0.55 -12.09
C GLY A 463 18.21 1.64 -11.17
N SER A 464 18.27 2.90 -11.62
CA SER A 464 17.77 4.05 -10.87
C SER A 464 16.30 3.90 -10.48
N LEU A 465 15.94 4.49 -9.35
CA LEU A 465 14.60 4.45 -8.78
C LEU A 465 13.96 5.83 -8.80
N LYS A 466 12.63 5.85 -8.67
CA LYS A 466 11.87 7.04 -8.30
C LYS A 466 11.43 6.90 -6.85
N TRP A 467 10.19 6.51 -6.59
CA TRP A 467 9.65 6.29 -5.24
C TRP A 467 9.09 4.86 -5.08
N GLY A 468 9.53 3.95 -5.94
CA GLY A 468 9.10 2.56 -6.00
C GLY A 468 9.23 1.82 -4.66
N SER A 469 8.36 0.84 -4.43
CA SER A 469 8.38 -0.01 -3.24
C SER A 469 8.61 -1.45 -3.69
N PRO A 470 9.47 -2.22 -3.00
CA PRO A 470 9.59 -3.64 -3.27
C PRO A 470 8.36 -4.41 -2.72
N ILE A 471 8.26 -5.68 -3.10
CA ILE A 471 7.42 -6.67 -2.39
C ILE A 471 8.29 -7.88 -2.08
N LEU A 472 8.00 -8.59 -0.99
CA LEU A 472 8.61 -9.87 -0.69
C LEU A 472 7.50 -10.86 -0.33
N VAL A 473 7.38 -11.88 -1.15
CA VAL A 473 6.32 -12.88 -1.07
C VAL A 473 6.83 -14.20 -1.65
N ASP A 474 6.40 -15.30 -1.05
CA ASP A 474 6.77 -16.66 -1.45
C ASP A 474 8.30 -16.85 -1.59
N GLY A 475 9.04 -16.33 -0.63
CA GLY A 475 10.50 -16.44 -0.59
C GLY A 475 11.25 -15.64 -1.66
N ALA A 476 10.58 -14.73 -2.36
CA ALA A 476 11.16 -13.91 -3.41
C ALA A 476 10.93 -12.41 -3.17
N LEU A 477 12.03 -11.64 -3.24
CA LEU A 477 12.03 -10.19 -3.24
C LEU A 477 11.98 -9.67 -4.67
N TYR A 478 10.99 -8.82 -4.96
CA TYR A 478 10.78 -8.19 -6.26
C TYR A 478 10.94 -6.69 -6.18
N MET A 479 11.60 -6.10 -7.17
CA MET A 479 11.73 -4.65 -7.30
C MET A 479 11.70 -4.25 -8.78
N ILE A 480 11.10 -3.09 -9.07
CA ILE A 480 11.08 -2.50 -10.40
C ILE A 480 11.83 -1.19 -10.37
N ASN A 481 12.75 -1.01 -11.32
CA ASN A 481 13.47 0.26 -11.45
C ASN A 481 12.73 1.25 -12.36
N TYR A 482 13.01 2.54 -12.17
CA TYR A 482 12.41 3.63 -12.92
C TYR A 482 13.28 4.03 -14.12
N ALA A 483 12.95 3.49 -15.30
CA ALA A 483 13.62 3.83 -16.56
C ALA A 483 12.64 3.73 -17.74
N SER A 484 12.98 4.30 -18.89
CA SER A 484 12.22 4.06 -20.14
C SER A 484 12.20 2.58 -20.52
N SER A 485 13.30 1.88 -20.26
CA SER A 485 13.41 0.41 -20.30
C SER A 485 13.45 -0.11 -18.85
N ALA A 486 12.34 0.05 -18.13
CA ALA A 486 12.21 -0.45 -16.77
C ALA A 486 12.49 -1.97 -16.72
N LYS A 487 13.05 -2.44 -15.62
CA LYS A 487 13.31 -3.87 -15.38
C LYS A 487 12.65 -4.31 -14.09
N LEU A 488 12.07 -5.51 -14.12
CA LEU A 488 11.65 -6.26 -12.94
C LEU A 488 12.80 -7.17 -12.52
N TYR A 489 13.27 -6.99 -11.29
CA TYR A 489 14.29 -7.81 -10.64
C TYR A 489 13.62 -8.80 -9.70
N LYS A 490 14.14 -10.04 -9.66
CA LYS A 490 13.81 -11.05 -8.65
C LYS A 490 15.07 -11.46 -7.92
N PHE A 491 15.00 -11.45 -6.59
CA PHE A 491 16.00 -12.04 -5.71
C PHE A 491 15.36 -13.15 -4.89
N ALA A 492 15.95 -14.33 -4.86
CA ALA A 492 15.42 -15.45 -4.09
C ALA A 492 16.59 -16.34 -3.62
N LEU A 493 16.30 -17.24 -2.69
CA LEU A 493 17.30 -18.22 -2.22
C LEU A 493 17.76 -19.13 -3.37
N PRO A 494 18.99 -19.68 -3.32
CA PRO A 494 19.44 -20.71 -4.24
C PRO A 494 18.44 -21.88 -4.28
N ALA A 495 18.30 -22.52 -5.44
CA ALA A 495 17.54 -23.77 -5.47
C ALA A 495 18.22 -24.76 -4.50
N PRO A 496 17.44 -25.60 -3.77
CA PRO A 496 18.03 -26.65 -2.96
C PRO A 496 19.02 -27.43 -3.82
N VAL A 497 20.25 -27.59 -3.34
CA VAL A 497 21.19 -28.47 -4.01
C VAL A 497 20.61 -29.87 -3.86
N ASP A 498 20.13 -30.46 -4.96
CA ASP A 498 19.81 -31.88 -4.97
C ASP A 498 21.11 -32.60 -4.63
N ILE A 499 21.23 -33.02 -3.36
CA ILE A 499 22.20 -34.02 -2.98
C ILE A 499 21.67 -35.31 -3.61
N ILE A 500 21.94 -35.47 -4.91
CA ILE A 500 21.90 -36.77 -5.55
C ILE A 500 22.79 -37.63 -4.67
N PHE A 501 22.19 -38.57 -3.95
CA PHE A 501 22.92 -39.59 -3.23
C PHE A 501 23.81 -40.30 -4.25
N ALA A 502 25.07 -39.87 -4.33
CA ALA A 502 26.16 -40.64 -4.89
C ALA A 502 26.47 -41.79 -3.92
N ASN A 503 25.48 -42.62 -3.62
CA ASN A 503 25.73 -43.97 -3.16
C ASN A 503 26.06 -44.76 -4.41
N GLY A 504 27.33 -44.69 -4.80
CA GLY A 504 27.93 -45.69 -5.66
C GLY A 504 27.65 -47.05 -5.04
N PHE A 505 26.86 -47.86 -5.73
CA PHE A 505 26.92 -49.30 -5.57
C PHE A 505 28.15 -49.78 -6.35
N ASP A 506 29.32 -49.65 -5.74
CA ASP A 506 30.41 -50.58 -5.97
C ASP A 506 30.36 -51.61 -4.83
N GLY A 507 29.96 -52.83 -5.18
CA GLY A 507 29.84 -53.99 -4.29
C GLY A 507 29.18 -55.16 -4.98
#